data_AF-A0A2T0FNJ6-F1
#
_entry.id   AF-A0A2T0FNJ6-F1
#
_cell.length_a   1.000
_cell.length_b   1.000
_cell.length_c   1.000
_cell.angle_alpha   90.00
_cell.angle_beta   90.00
_cell.angle_gamma   90.00
#
_symmetry.space_group_name_H-M   'P 1'
#
loop_
_entity.id
_entity.type
_entity.pdbx_description
1 polymer ?
#
loop_
_entity_poly.entity_id
_entity_poly.type
_entity_poly.pdbx_seq_one_letter_code
_entity_poly.pdbx_strand_id
1 'polypeptide(L)'
;MTWLKTVPKTATFTKYMPPDPSVPTIESAEEAKDQLQRKARLVNGAFTWVKPAKRDVYNLRWVFPAALETLDIPVSDTQEKLFVDTFAGQHVFTSPELYPWAQNYAGYQFGNWAGQLGDGRAISLFEVRNPNSGIRYEIQLKGAGLTPYSRFADGLAVLRSSIREALASESLHALGIPTTRVLALTDLPETKARRERTETCAIVTRFAESWVRIGTFDLYHSRNDRENVRQLADYCIDQVLSLDTSGATADQNRYYHLFKEITTRNCKMIAQCQAYGFLNGVLNTDNTSVLGLSMDYGPFAFMDNFDFSFTPNHDDGELRYSYRNTPTMIWWNCVRLGEALGELMGASDVDDAGFIENGTTDKAARRAVAERATKLIMDMGEEYQALYESEFTSVMCRRLGLLTVEKDDYDELISPLLEMMEKSEVEYNGFFRKLGSVAFFNGSLTSGSVFLPKNRAQLPNLSVEDATSAIDDWLVLYAARLETEKNTDDADRKSRTSKVNPNFVLKNWVLQDIISKAQAGDWAPFNAVAKMTVSPFESSWDVGYENYLDETPTDSRGITCSCSS
;
A
#
# COMPACT_ATOMS: atom_id res chain seq x y z
N MET A 1 22.21 -21.84 -16.80
CA MET A 1 21.41 -20.86 -17.56
C MET A 1 20.63 -20.09 -16.51
N THR A 2 20.71 -18.76 -16.47
CA THR A 2 20.12 -17.95 -15.38
C THR A 2 18.60 -17.89 -15.51
N TRP A 3 17.88 -17.73 -14.40
CA TRP A 3 16.41 -17.58 -14.33
C TRP A 3 15.92 -16.50 -15.29
N LEU A 4 16.58 -15.34 -15.33
CA LEU A 4 16.21 -14.25 -16.24
C LEU A 4 16.31 -14.62 -17.73
N LYS A 5 17.12 -15.61 -18.11
CA LYS A 5 17.20 -16.06 -19.52
C LYS A 5 16.09 -17.04 -19.88
N THR A 6 15.52 -17.74 -18.90
CA THR A 6 14.58 -18.84 -19.13
C THR A 6 13.14 -18.49 -18.75
N VAL A 7 12.93 -17.57 -17.80
CA VAL A 7 11.60 -17.15 -17.38
C VAL A 7 10.87 -16.46 -18.54
N PRO A 8 9.65 -16.92 -18.91
CA PRO A 8 8.81 -16.23 -19.87
C PRO A 8 8.50 -14.81 -19.38
N LYS A 9 8.65 -13.83 -20.28
CA LYS A 9 8.34 -12.43 -20.01
C LYS A 9 7.13 -12.04 -20.83
N THR A 10 6.14 -11.42 -20.19
CA THR A 10 4.91 -10.98 -20.84
C THR A 10 4.67 -9.48 -20.61
N ALA A 11 3.71 -8.92 -21.34
CA ALA A 11 3.21 -7.56 -21.14
C ALA A 11 1.69 -7.58 -21.38
N THR A 12 0.97 -8.19 -20.44
CA THR A 12 -0.46 -8.44 -20.52
C THR A 12 -1.22 -7.11 -20.52
N PHE A 13 -0.87 -6.15 -19.65
CA PHE A 13 -1.53 -4.83 -19.65
C PHE A 13 -1.53 -4.16 -21.04
N THR A 14 -0.36 -4.10 -21.69
CA THR A 14 -0.20 -3.42 -22.99
C THR A 14 -0.84 -4.17 -24.17
N LYS A 15 -1.15 -5.45 -23.99
CA LYS A 15 -1.90 -6.25 -24.97
C LYS A 15 -3.40 -5.93 -24.94
N TYR A 16 -3.93 -5.61 -23.76
CA TYR A 16 -5.38 -5.41 -23.57
C TYR A 16 -5.78 -3.95 -23.63
N MET A 17 -4.89 -3.01 -23.32
CA MET A 17 -5.20 -1.58 -23.26
C MET A 17 -4.73 -0.82 -24.51
N PRO A 18 -5.36 0.30 -24.90
CA PRO A 18 -4.91 1.07 -26.06
C PRO A 18 -3.59 1.80 -25.79
N PRO A 19 -2.61 1.74 -26.72
CA PRO A 19 -1.37 2.52 -26.60
C PRO A 19 -1.64 4.01 -26.82
N ASP A 20 -0.65 4.84 -26.50
CA ASP A 20 -0.62 6.23 -26.93
C ASP A 20 -0.76 6.35 -28.46
N PRO A 21 -1.78 7.07 -28.99
CA PRO A 21 -1.96 7.23 -30.42
C PRO A 21 -0.77 7.91 -31.14
N SER A 22 0.05 8.67 -30.40
CA SER A 22 1.27 9.30 -30.93
C SER A 22 2.46 8.33 -31.01
N VAL A 23 2.38 7.18 -30.31
CA VAL A 23 3.38 6.11 -30.29
C VAL A 23 2.65 4.75 -30.30
N PRO A 24 1.91 4.43 -31.39
CA PRO A 24 0.94 3.34 -31.39
C PRO A 24 1.57 1.93 -31.42
N THR A 25 2.84 1.82 -31.79
CA THR A 25 3.54 0.54 -31.94
C THR A 25 4.92 0.57 -31.29
N ILE A 26 5.47 -0.60 -30.99
CA ILE A 26 6.86 -0.74 -30.49
C ILE A 26 7.86 -0.20 -31.51
N GLU A 27 7.63 -0.41 -32.81
CA GLU A 27 8.45 0.16 -33.88
C GLU A 27 8.46 1.70 -33.82
N SER A 28 7.28 2.32 -33.71
CA SER A 28 7.18 3.77 -33.55
C SER A 28 7.85 4.27 -32.26
N ALA A 29 7.94 3.44 -31.22
CA ALA A 29 8.57 3.77 -29.95
C ALA A 29 10.10 3.74 -30.01
N GLU A 30 10.70 2.91 -30.86
CA GLU A 30 12.16 2.90 -31.08
C GLU A 30 12.61 4.13 -31.87
N GLU A 31 11.76 4.63 -32.77
CA GLU A 31 12.02 5.82 -33.59
C GLU A 31 11.50 7.12 -32.96
N ALA A 32 10.71 7.01 -31.89
CA ALA A 32 10.08 8.14 -31.24
C ALA A 32 11.12 9.13 -30.73
N LYS A 33 10.92 10.40 -31.06
CA LYS A 33 11.71 11.50 -30.49
C LYS A 33 11.43 11.63 -28.99
N ASP A 34 12.43 12.05 -28.22
CA ASP A 34 12.30 12.32 -26.79
C ASP A 34 11.13 13.24 -26.43
N GLN A 35 10.72 14.15 -27.33
CA GLN A 35 9.54 15.00 -27.13
C GLN A 35 8.23 14.21 -26.93
N LEU A 36 8.14 12.98 -27.43
CA LEU A 36 6.96 12.12 -27.27
C LEU A 36 7.07 11.23 -26.04
N GLN A 37 8.27 10.80 -25.63
CA GLN A 37 8.46 9.82 -24.56
C GLN A 37 9.00 10.40 -23.26
N ARG A 38 9.65 11.56 -23.29
CA ARG A 38 10.41 12.15 -22.16
C ARG A 38 9.98 13.58 -21.84
N LYS A 39 8.96 14.10 -22.50
CA LYS A 39 8.40 15.42 -22.22
C LYS A 39 6.97 15.27 -21.76
N ALA A 40 6.64 15.95 -20.66
CA ALA A 40 5.29 15.97 -20.12
C ALA A 40 4.27 16.45 -21.16
N ARG A 41 3.20 15.68 -21.34
CA ARG A 41 2.09 16.00 -22.25
C ARG A 41 0.82 15.24 -21.89
N LEU A 42 -0.30 15.71 -22.43
CA LEU A 42 -1.55 14.94 -22.38
C LEU A 42 -1.47 13.76 -23.36
N VAL A 43 -1.99 12.62 -22.92
CA VAL A 43 -1.95 11.34 -23.64
C VAL A 43 -3.35 10.77 -23.73
N ASN A 44 -3.81 10.46 -24.93
CA ASN A 44 -5.12 9.87 -25.20
C ASN A 44 -5.03 8.34 -25.43
N GLY A 45 -4.25 7.67 -24.59
CA GLY A 45 -4.09 6.22 -24.54
C GLY A 45 -3.80 5.77 -23.10
N ALA A 46 -3.82 4.47 -22.85
CA ALA A 46 -3.66 3.88 -21.52
C ALA A 46 -2.21 3.83 -21.04
N PHE A 47 -1.25 3.85 -21.96
CA PHE A 47 0.18 3.83 -21.65
C PHE A 47 1.00 4.40 -22.81
N THR A 48 2.28 4.67 -22.54
CA THR A 48 3.27 4.98 -23.57
C THR A 48 4.46 4.04 -23.43
N TRP A 49 4.91 3.50 -24.56
CA TRP A 49 6.17 2.76 -24.65
C TRP A 49 7.35 3.69 -24.35
N VAL A 50 8.14 3.37 -23.32
CA VAL A 50 9.29 4.19 -22.91
C VAL A 50 10.32 3.35 -22.14
N LYS A 51 11.57 3.35 -22.58
CA LYS A 51 12.67 2.66 -21.87
C LYS A 51 13.08 3.41 -20.59
N PRO A 52 13.71 2.77 -19.60
CA PRO A 52 14.48 3.48 -18.57
C PRO A 52 15.54 4.40 -19.17
N ALA A 53 15.80 5.54 -18.53
CA ALA A 53 16.90 6.42 -18.88
C ALA A 53 18.21 5.84 -18.32
N LYS A 54 19.28 5.84 -19.14
CA LYS A 54 20.59 5.36 -18.74
C LYS A 54 21.22 6.27 -17.68
N ARG A 55 22.03 5.68 -16.81
CA ARG A 55 22.85 6.34 -15.78
C ARG A 55 24.30 5.91 -15.94
N ASP A 56 25.21 6.74 -15.41
CA ASP A 56 26.64 6.46 -15.48
C ASP A 56 27.05 5.37 -14.48
N VAL A 57 26.49 5.42 -13.27
CA VAL A 57 26.80 4.48 -12.17
C VAL A 57 25.53 3.98 -11.51
N TYR A 58 25.47 2.66 -11.34
CA TYR A 58 24.43 1.94 -10.62
C TYR A 58 25.10 1.06 -9.55
N ASN A 59 24.71 1.18 -8.28
CA ASN A 59 25.06 0.13 -7.31
C ASN A 59 23.80 -0.48 -6.69
N LEU A 60 23.59 -1.76 -7.00
CA LEU A 60 22.55 -2.55 -6.36
C LEU A 60 22.94 -2.74 -4.88
N ARG A 61 22.19 -2.12 -3.97
CA ARG A 61 22.50 -2.09 -2.53
C ARG A 61 21.85 -3.24 -1.77
N TRP A 62 20.64 -3.60 -2.17
CA TRP A 62 19.86 -4.61 -1.46
C TRP A 62 18.89 -5.33 -2.37
N VAL A 63 18.70 -6.62 -2.10
CA VAL A 63 17.69 -7.48 -2.71
C VAL A 63 16.92 -8.14 -1.57
N PHE A 64 15.60 -8.00 -1.56
CA PHE A 64 14.77 -8.53 -0.48
C PHE A 64 14.54 -10.04 -0.66
N PRO A 65 14.92 -10.90 0.31
CA PRO A 65 14.75 -12.35 0.18
C PRO A 65 13.30 -12.79 -0.02
N ALA A 66 12.35 -12.17 0.68
CA ALA A 66 10.92 -12.49 0.55
C ALA A 66 10.38 -12.19 -0.86
N ALA A 67 10.96 -11.21 -1.57
CA ALA A 67 10.61 -10.92 -2.96
C ALA A 67 11.14 -11.99 -3.93
N LEU A 68 12.33 -12.53 -3.67
CA LEU A 68 12.89 -13.64 -4.47
C LEU A 68 11.99 -14.87 -4.37
N GLU A 69 11.52 -15.21 -3.16
CA GLU A 69 10.56 -16.31 -2.95
C GLU A 69 9.23 -16.04 -3.69
N THR A 70 8.70 -14.82 -3.57
CA THR A 70 7.44 -14.43 -4.22
C THR A 70 7.51 -14.56 -5.75
N LEU A 71 8.65 -14.23 -6.35
CA LEU A 71 8.88 -14.27 -7.80
C LEU A 71 9.47 -15.60 -8.29
N ASP A 72 9.74 -16.55 -7.38
CA ASP A 72 10.45 -17.81 -7.65
C ASP A 72 11.82 -17.59 -8.32
N ILE A 73 12.59 -16.62 -7.81
CA ILE A 73 13.94 -16.31 -8.28
C ILE A 73 14.96 -17.06 -7.39
N PRO A 74 15.86 -17.89 -7.96
CA PRO A 74 16.93 -18.51 -7.21
C PRO A 74 17.87 -17.48 -6.58
N VAL A 75 18.22 -17.65 -5.29
CA VAL A 75 19.13 -16.75 -4.58
C VAL A 75 20.51 -16.66 -5.28
N SER A 76 20.95 -17.74 -5.92
CA SER A 76 22.20 -17.77 -6.70
C SER A 76 22.23 -16.75 -7.84
N ASP A 77 21.08 -16.42 -8.43
CA ASP A 77 20.98 -15.49 -9.54
C ASP A 77 21.24 -14.05 -9.12
N THR A 78 21.13 -13.72 -7.83
CA THR A 78 21.36 -12.35 -7.33
C THR A 78 22.78 -11.83 -7.58
N GLN A 79 23.74 -12.74 -7.80
CA GLN A 79 25.14 -12.41 -8.10
C GLN A 79 25.43 -12.35 -9.61
N GLU A 80 24.48 -12.77 -10.45
CA GLU A 80 24.66 -12.81 -11.89
C GLU A 80 24.57 -11.39 -12.48
N LYS A 81 25.51 -11.04 -13.37
CA LYS A 81 25.55 -9.70 -13.97
C LYS A 81 24.23 -9.31 -14.63
N LEU A 82 23.57 -10.24 -15.31
CA LEU A 82 22.28 -9.98 -15.95
C LEU A 82 21.18 -9.63 -14.95
N PHE A 83 21.18 -10.26 -13.75
CA PHE A 83 20.26 -9.92 -12.67
C PHE A 83 20.52 -8.50 -12.18
N VAL A 84 21.78 -8.21 -11.84
CA VAL A 84 22.20 -6.90 -11.33
C VAL A 84 21.86 -5.81 -12.34
N ASP A 85 22.26 -5.96 -13.60
CA ASP A 85 22.02 -4.95 -14.63
C ASP A 85 20.51 -4.73 -14.87
N THR A 86 19.70 -5.80 -14.84
CA THR A 86 18.24 -5.68 -15.08
C THR A 86 17.55 -4.95 -13.93
N PHE A 87 17.75 -5.41 -12.70
CA PHE A 87 17.05 -4.90 -11.53
C PHE A 87 17.72 -3.67 -10.89
N ALA A 88 18.88 -3.25 -11.40
CA ALA A 88 19.41 -1.90 -11.21
C ALA A 88 18.85 -0.90 -12.24
N GLY A 89 18.24 -1.37 -13.33
CA GLY A 89 17.69 -0.53 -14.40
C GLY A 89 18.67 -0.16 -15.52
N GLN A 90 19.80 -0.89 -15.63
CA GLN A 90 20.79 -0.73 -16.69
C GLN A 90 20.45 -1.56 -17.95
N HIS A 91 19.81 -2.72 -17.77
CA HIS A 91 19.42 -3.62 -18.86
C HIS A 91 17.90 -3.74 -18.98
N VAL A 92 17.42 -3.84 -20.22
CA VAL A 92 16.01 -4.09 -20.54
C VAL A 92 15.89 -5.19 -21.57
N PHE A 93 14.80 -5.97 -21.46
CA PHE A 93 14.40 -6.95 -22.46
C PHE A 93 13.44 -6.29 -23.44
N THR A 94 13.70 -6.44 -24.73
CA THR A 94 12.80 -6.00 -25.80
C THR A 94 12.65 -7.09 -26.85
N SER A 95 11.45 -7.19 -27.41
CA SER A 95 11.10 -8.03 -28.55
C SER A 95 9.99 -7.35 -29.36
N PRO A 96 9.56 -7.90 -30.51
CA PRO A 96 8.39 -7.37 -31.22
C PRO A 96 7.08 -7.35 -30.41
N GLU A 97 7.02 -8.06 -29.27
CA GLU A 97 5.85 -8.15 -28.40
C GLU A 97 6.11 -7.62 -26.97
N LEU A 98 7.35 -7.22 -26.66
CA LEU A 98 7.76 -6.79 -25.33
C LEU A 98 8.57 -5.52 -25.42
N TYR A 99 8.10 -4.48 -24.74
CA TYR A 99 8.82 -3.22 -24.63
C TYR A 99 8.45 -2.54 -23.30
N PRO A 100 9.37 -1.86 -22.61
CA PRO A 100 9.03 -1.16 -21.38
C PRO A 100 7.96 -0.07 -21.57
N TRP A 101 7.06 0.11 -20.58
CA TRP A 101 5.93 1.03 -20.69
C TRP A 101 5.73 1.85 -19.41
N ALA A 102 5.03 2.98 -19.54
CA ALA A 102 4.56 3.79 -18.42
C ALA A 102 3.04 3.97 -18.54
N GLN A 103 2.30 3.74 -17.46
CA GLN A 103 0.83 3.79 -17.48
C GLN A 103 0.30 5.22 -17.38
N ASN A 104 -0.84 5.48 -18.01
CA ASN A 104 -1.60 6.71 -17.92
C ASN A 104 -2.79 6.53 -16.98
N TYR A 105 -2.93 7.42 -16.02
CA TYR A 105 -4.08 7.47 -15.10
C TYR A 105 -4.31 8.92 -14.67
N ALA A 106 -5.38 9.15 -13.92
CA ALA A 106 -5.67 10.42 -13.27
C ALA A 106 -6.02 10.12 -11.80
N GLY A 107 -6.60 11.09 -11.09
CA GLY A 107 -7.13 10.84 -9.77
C GLY A 107 -7.64 12.11 -9.10
N TYR A 108 -8.33 11.90 -7.98
CA TYR A 108 -8.71 12.93 -7.05
C TYR A 108 -7.66 13.03 -5.95
N GLN A 109 -6.94 14.16 -5.91
CA GLN A 109 -5.94 14.46 -4.91
C GLN A 109 -6.55 15.34 -3.82
N PHE A 110 -6.56 14.86 -2.58
CA PHE A 110 -7.23 15.54 -1.46
C PHE A 110 -8.68 15.91 -1.77
N GLY A 111 -9.40 15.04 -2.49
CA GLY A 111 -10.79 15.25 -2.89
C GLY A 111 -10.99 16.13 -4.13
N ASN A 112 -9.93 16.74 -4.67
CA ASN A 112 -10.00 17.60 -5.85
C ASN A 112 -9.50 16.87 -7.09
N TRP A 113 -10.18 17.06 -8.23
CA TRP A 113 -9.75 16.48 -9.50
C TRP A 113 -8.38 17.04 -9.93
N ALA A 114 -7.38 16.16 -10.09
CA ALA A 114 -6.02 16.57 -10.44
C ALA A 114 -5.72 16.55 -11.95
N GLY A 115 -6.68 16.13 -12.77
CA GLY A 115 -6.47 15.91 -14.20
C GLY A 115 -5.56 14.71 -14.47
N GLN A 116 -4.96 14.68 -15.65
CA GLN A 116 -4.07 13.57 -16.03
C GLN A 116 -2.80 13.55 -15.17
N LEU A 117 -2.53 12.37 -14.61
CA LEU A 117 -1.32 11.99 -13.90
C LEU A 117 -0.56 10.96 -14.76
N GLY A 118 -0.38 9.74 -14.26
CA GLY A 118 0.35 8.66 -14.89
C GLY A 118 1.68 8.38 -14.21
N ASP A 119 2.37 7.34 -14.68
CA ASP A 119 3.67 6.92 -14.20
C ASP A 119 4.76 7.94 -14.57
N GLY A 120 4.80 9.05 -13.84
CA GLY A 120 5.68 10.19 -14.13
C GLY A 120 7.15 9.96 -13.82
N ARG A 121 7.48 8.91 -13.08
CA ARG A 121 8.84 8.50 -12.73
C ARG A 121 8.95 6.98 -12.58
N ALA A 122 7.99 6.24 -13.12
CA ALA A 122 7.96 4.79 -13.03
C ALA A 122 7.86 4.19 -14.44
N ILE A 123 8.54 3.08 -14.67
CA ILE A 123 8.58 2.40 -15.97
C ILE A 123 8.53 0.91 -15.73
N SER A 124 7.49 0.27 -16.25
CA SER A 124 7.30 -1.17 -16.22
C SER A 124 8.21 -1.84 -17.24
N LEU A 125 8.89 -2.91 -16.85
CA LEU A 125 9.86 -3.61 -17.70
C LEU A 125 9.21 -4.76 -18.45
N PHE A 126 8.57 -5.64 -17.69
CA PHE A 126 7.92 -6.87 -18.13
C PHE A 126 7.15 -7.48 -16.96
N GLU A 127 6.35 -8.48 -17.25
CA GLU A 127 5.68 -9.33 -16.26
C GLU A 127 6.35 -10.71 -16.23
N VAL A 128 6.31 -11.35 -15.06
CA VAL A 128 6.68 -12.75 -14.85
C VAL A 128 5.56 -13.48 -14.14
N ARG A 129 5.45 -14.79 -14.34
CA ARG A 129 4.49 -15.64 -13.63
C ARG A 129 5.24 -16.58 -12.70
N ASN A 130 4.90 -16.57 -11.42
CA ASN A 130 5.39 -17.56 -10.48
C ASN A 130 4.83 -18.94 -10.92
N PRO A 131 5.68 -19.93 -11.21
CA PRO A 131 5.22 -21.22 -11.75
C PRO A 131 4.49 -22.08 -10.72
N ASN A 132 4.71 -21.85 -9.42
CA ASN A 132 4.10 -22.61 -8.34
C ASN A 132 2.71 -22.08 -7.99
N SER A 133 2.57 -20.75 -7.82
CA SER A 133 1.28 -20.13 -7.49
C SER A 133 0.44 -19.80 -8.72
N GLY A 134 1.05 -19.73 -9.90
CA GLY A 134 0.41 -19.24 -11.11
C GLY A 134 0.15 -17.73 -11.10
N ILE A 135 0.51 -17.00 -10.05
CA ILE A 135 0.28 -15.55 -9.96
C ILE A 135 1.26 -14.81 -10.88
N ARG A 136 0.75 -13.82 -11.61
CA ARG A 136 1.53 -12.96 -12.50
C ARG A 136 1.89 -11.67 -11.77
N TYR A 137 3.11 -11.18 -11.94
CA TYR A 137 3.61 -9.94 -11.35
C TYR A 137 4.23 -9.04 -12.43
N GLU A 138 3.81 -7.78 -12.48
CA GLU A 138 4.39 -6.71 -13.29
C GLU A 138 5.55 -6.05 -12.53
N ILE A 139 6.75 -6.10 -13.10
CA ILE A 139 7.97 -5.53 -12.52
C ILE A 139 8.17 -4.12 -13.06
N GLN A 140 8.35 -3.16 -12.15
CA GLN A 140 8.43 -1.74 -12.44
C GLN A 140 9.64 -1.09 -11.74
N LEU A 141 10.31 -0.18 -12.45
CA LEU A 141 11.39 0.64 -11.90
C LEU A 141 10.86 2.04 -11.56
N LYS A 142 10.91 2.45 -10.29
CA LYS A 142 10.63 3.82 -9.85
C LYS A 142 11.94 4.62 -9.75
N GLY A 143 11.98 5.84 -10.28
CA GLY A 143 13.19 6.65 -10.46
C GLY A 143 13.89 6.45 -11.81
N ALA A 144 13.23 5.73 -12.73
CA ALA A 144 13.81 5.29 -14.00
C ALA A 144 13.94 6.39 -15.07
N GLY A 145 13.56 7.64 -14.79
CA GLY A 145 13.65 8.77 -15.69
C GLY A 145 12.29 9.31 -16.14
N LEU A 146 12.36 10.35 -16.98
CA LEU A 146 11.18 11.06 -17.49
C LEU A 146 10.30 10.16 -18.36
N THR A 147 9.00 10.42 -18.29
CA THR A 147 7.95 9.81 -19.12
C THR A 147 7.04 10.95 -19.62
N PRO A 148 6.04 10.67 -20.48
CA PRO A 148 5.05 11.67 -20.87
C PRO A 148 4.19 12.17 -19.69
N TYR A 149 4.24 11.45 -18.57
CA TYR A 149 3.43 11.66 -17.37
C TYR A 149 4.18 12.41 -16.27
N SER A 150 5.44 12.81 -16.49
CA SER A 150 6.27 13.46 -15.46
C SER A 150 5.76 14.82 -14.99
N ARG A 151 4.79 15.43 -15.68
CA ARG A 151 4.26 16.78 -15.39
C ARG A 151 5.40 17.79 -15.21
N PHE A 152 5.63 18.22 -13.97
CA PHE A 152 6.68 19.19 -13.61
C PHE A 152 7.90 18.54 -12.92
N ALA A 153 7.86 17.23 -12.70
CA ALA A 153 8.93 16.48 -12.04
C ALA A 153 10.05 16.08 -13.02
N ASP A 154 11.20 15.75 -12.46
CA ASP A 154 12.44 15.37 -13.17
C ASP A 154 12.49 13.89 -13.57
N GLY A 155 11.45 13.10 -13.23
CA GLY A 155 11.42 11.66 -13.49
C GLY A 155 12.35 10.85 -12.58
N LEU A 156 12.94 11.46 -11.54
CA LEU A 156 13.88 10.84 -10.63
C LEU A 156 13.24 10.56 -9.25
N ALA A 157 13.80 9.59 -8.54
CA ALA A 157 13.52 9.33 -7.13
C ALA A 157 14.82 9.55 -6.34
N VAL A 158 14.72 10.22 -5.19
CA VAL A 158 15.87 10.45 -4.30
C VAL A 158 16.05 9.29 -3.33
N LEU A 159 17.27 9.08 -2.86
CA LEU A 159 17.61 7.94 -2.01
C LEU A 159 16.74 7.85 -0.75
N ARG A 160 16.40 8.99 -0.14
CA ARG A 160 15.53 9.03 1.05
C ARG A 160 14.14 8.43 0.78
N SER A 161 13.51 8.77 -0.35
CA SER A 161 12.18 8.28 -0.69
C SER A 161 12.22 6.82 -1.12
N SER A 162 13.28 6.43 -1.82
CA SER A 162 13.50 5.04 -2.21
C SER A 162 13.72 4.09 -1.03
N ILE A 163 14.49 4.52 0.00
CA ILE A 163 14.64 3.73 1.24
C ILE A 163 13.30 3.59 1.97
N ARG A 164 12.56 4.70 2.10
CA ARG A 164 11.23 4.72 2.74
C ARG A 164 10.28 3.75 2.06
N GLU A 165 10.16 3.81 0.73
CA GLU A 165 9.28 2.92 -0.03
C GLU A 165 9.68 1.45 0.06
N ALA A 166 10.97 1.15 -0.07
CA ALA A 166 11.49 -0.21 0.03
C ALA A 166 11.16 -0.85 1.39
N LEU A 167 11.42 -0.15 2.48
CA LEU A 167 11.22 -0.69 3.81
C LEU A 167 9.72 -0.73 4.21
N ALA A 168 8.92 0.27 3.83
CA ALA A 168 7.49 0.27 4.12
C ALA A 168 6.77 -0.90 3.46
N SER A 169 7.03 -1.09 2.16
CA SER A 169 6.48 -2.17 1.36
C SER A 169 6.75 -3.52 2.01
N GLU A 170 8.01 -3.83 2.31
CA GLU A 170 8.35 -5.14 2.87
C GLU A 170 7.94 -5.28 4.34
N SER A 171 7.83 -4.18 5.09
CA SER A 171 7.26 -4.20 6.46
C SER A 171 5.78 -4.57 6.44
N LEU A 172 4.99 -3.99 5.54
CA LEU A 172 3.56 -4.32 5.42
C LEU A 172 3.37 -5.76 4.99
N HIS A 173 4.17 -6.24 4.04
CA HIS A 173 4.13 -7.63 3.62
C HIS A 173 4.41 -8.59 4.78
N ALA A 174 5.46 -8.32 5.57
CA ALA A 174 5.81 -9.14 6.71
C ALA A 174 4.74 -9.12 7.82
N LEU A 175 3.97 -8.03 7.95
CA LEU A 175 2.80 -7.95 8.83
C LEU A 175 1.55 -8.66 8.28
N GLY A 176 1.61 -9.19 7.05
CA GLY A 176 0.48 -9.80 6.36
C GLY A 176 -0.52 -8.81 5.76
N ILE A 177 -0.17 -7.51 5.72
CA ILE A 177 -1.00 -6.46 5.12
C ILE A 177 -0.79 -6.47 3.60
N PRO A 178 -1.85 -6.56 2.77
CA PRO A 178 -1.72 -6.52 1.32
C PRO A 178 -1.02 -5.25 0.85
N THR A 179 0.05 -5.40 0.07
CA THR A 179 0.91 -4.29 -0.36
C THR A 179 1.57 -4.60 -1.70
N THR A 180 1.94 -3.55 -2.45
CA THR A 180 2.97 -3.68 -3.48
C THR A 180 4.29 -4.12 -2.85
N ARG A 181 5.16 -4.75 -3.63
CA ARG A 181 6.38 -5.39 -3.14
C ARG A 181 7.62 -4.75 -3.73
N VAL A 182 8.76 -4.86 -3.03
CA VAL A 182 10.04 -4.36 -3.51
C VAL A 182 11.04 -5.49 -3.63
N LEU A 183 11.56 -5.68 -4.84
CA LEU A 183 12.62 -6.65 -5.12
C LEU A 183 13.99 -6.08 -4.75
N ALA A 184 14.29 -4.84 -5.14
CA ALA A 184 15.63 -4.29 -5.03
C ALA A 184 15.68 -2.77 -4.84
N LEU A 185 16.74 -2.34 -4.14
CA LEU A 185 17.13 -0.93 -3.99
C LEU A 185 18.50 -0.70 -4.63
N THR A 186 18.58 0.29 -5.52
CA THR A 186 19.81 0.67 -6.24
C THR A 186 20.10 2.14 -6.00
N ASP A 187 21.29 2.49 -5.53
CA ASP A 187 21.72 3.90 -5.46
C ASP A 187 22.41 4.33 -6.77
N LEU A 188 22.27 5.63 -7.08
CA LEU A 188 22.86 6.26 -8.27
C LEU A 188 23.80 7.40 -7.82
N PRO A 189 25.04 7.12 -7.42
CA PRO A 189 25.92 8.09 -6.74
C PRO A 189 26.14 9.38 -7.52
N GLU A 190 26.23 9.27 -8.85
CA GLU A 190 26.52 10.37 -9.77
C GLU A 190 25.25 11.06 -10.30
N THR A 191 24.07 10.49 -10.04
CA THR A 191 22.78 11.12 -10.43
C THR A 191 22.22 11.90 -9.26
N LYS A 192 22.05 13.21 -9.44
CA LYS A 192 21.52 14.11 -8.42
C LYS A 192 20.19 14.72 -8.87
N ALA A 193 19.30 14.95 -7.90
CA ALA A 193 18.07 15.70 -8.09
C ALA A 193 18.02 16.88 -7.12
N ARG A 194 17.32 17.94 -7.51
CA ARG A 194 17.05 19.08 -6.63
C ARG A 194 15.68 18.92 -5.99
N ARG A 195 15.63 18.86 -4.67
CA ARG A 195 14.43 18.98 -3.82
C ARG A 195 14.60 20.24 -2.97
N GLU A 196 14.38 20.19 -1.66
CA GLU A 196 14.81 21.26 -0.75
C GLU A 196 16.34 21.44 -0.80
N ARG A 197 17.06 20.34 -1.00
CA ARG A 197 18.52 20.27 -1.18
C ARG A 197 18.87 19.40 -2.38
N THR A 198 20.14 19.40 -2.78
CA THR A 198 20.65 18.44 -3.77
C THR A 198 20.79 17.07 -3.10
N GLU A 199 20.13 16.06 -3.65
CA GLU A 199 20.12 14.72 -3.11
C GLU A 199 20.57 13.69 -4.15
N THR A 200 21.20 12.62 -3.68
CA THR A 200 21.53 11.45 -4.50
C THR A 200 20.26 10.72 -4.90
N CYS A 201 20.17 10.33 -6.17
CA CYS A 201 19.05 9.56 -6.69
C CYS A 201 19.20 8.05 -6.43
N ALA A 202 18.09 7.34 -6.55
CA ALA A 202 18.02 5.90 -6.45
C ALA A 202 16.95 5.35 -7.39
N ILE A 203 16.99 4.04 -7.61
CA ILE A 203 15.96 3.27 -8.28
C ILE A 203 15.42 2.23 -7.31
N VAL A 204 14.09 2.14 -7.24
CA VAL A 204 13.39 1.04 -6.55
C VAL A 204 12.81 0.12 -7.61
N THR A 205 13.21 -1.14 -7.57
CA THR A 205 12.60 -2.20 -8.38
C THR A 205 11.45 -2.79 -7.59
N ARG A 206 10.25 -2.40 -7.96
CA ARG A 206 9.00 -2.78 -7.31
C ARG A 206 8.18 -3.70 -8.21
N PHE A 207 7.31 -4.50 -7.62
CA PHE A 207 6.42 -5.38 -8.37
C PHE A 207 5.07 -5.53 -7.66
N ALA A 208 4.06 -5.84 -8.45
CA ALA A 208 2.70 -6.10 -8.01
C ALA A 208 1.98 -6.94 -9.07
N GLU A 209 0.89 -7.60 -8.72
CA GLU A 209 0.09 -8.38 -9.66
C GLU A 209 -0.55 -7.49 -10.75
N SER A 210 -0.84 -6.25 -10.38
CA SER A 210 -1.25 -5.19 -11.30
C SER A 210 -0.97 -3.81 -10.68
N TRP A 211 -0.67 -2.83 -11.53
CA TRP A 211 -0.53 -1.42 -11.14
C TRP A 211 -1.78 -0.58 -11.46
N VAL A 212 -2.89 -1.22 -11.84
CA VAL A 212 -4.18 -0.54 -12.05
C VAL A 212 -4.70 0.04 -10.74
N ARG A 213 -5.15 1.28 -10.81
CA ARG A 213 -5.64 2.09 -9.69
C ARG A 213 -7.11 2.46 -9.93
N ILE A 214 -7.83 2.89 -8.89
CA ILE A 214 -9.12 3.56 -9.06
C ILE A 214 -8.96 4.79 -9.98
N GLY A 215 -7.85 5.52 -9.83
CA GLY A 215 -7.49 6.64 -10.71
C GLY A 215 -7.37 6.30 -12.21
N THR A 216 -7.16 5.02 -12.56
CA THR A 216 -7.18 4.57 -13.96
C THR A 216 -8.62 4.63 -14.52
N PHE A 217 -9.63 4.26 -13.72
CA PHE A 217 -11.04 4.41 -14.08
C PHE A 217 -11.46 5.88 -14.10
N ASP A 218 -11.01 6.68 -13.12
CA ASP A 218 -11.33 8.10 -13.07
C ASP A 218 -10.92 8.84 -14.36
N LEU A 219 -9.77 8.46 -14.96
CA LEU A 219 -9.30 9.05 -16.20
C LEU A 219 -10.31 8.87 -17.34
N TYR A 220 -10.75 7.64 -17.58
CA TYR A 220 -11.69 7.35 -18.67
C TYR A 220 -13.07 7.94 -18.38
N HIS A 221 -13.53 7.86 -17.14
CA HIS A 221 -14.78 8.48 -16.72
C HIS A 221 -14.78 9.99 -16.98
N SER A 222 -13.71 10.70 -16.59
CA SER A 222 -13.57 12.14 -16.81
C SER A 222 -13.60 12.56 -18.29
N ARG A 223 -13.28 11.61 -19.19
CA ARG A 223 -13.26 11.81 -20.65
C ARG A 223 -14.56 11.39 -21.33
N ASN A 224 -15.54 10.87 -20.58
CA ASN A 224 -16.72 10.18 -21.11
C ASN A 224 -16.33 9.01 -22.05
N ASP A 225 -15.22 8.34 -21.76
CA ASP A 225 -14.65 7.27 -22.58
C ASP A 225 -15.22 5.91 -22.15
N ARG A 226 -16.47 5.67 -22.53
CA ARG A 226 -17.23 4.48 -22.14
C ARG A 226 -16.57 3.18 -22.60
N GLU A 227 -16.01 3.18 -23.80
CA GLU A 227 -15.34 2.02 -24.37
C GLU A 227 -14.16 1.59 -23.48
N ASN A 228 -13.30 2.53 -23.10
CA ASN A 228 -12.15 2.20 -22.27
C ASN A 228 -12.50 1.95 -20.80
N VAL A 229 -13.59 2.53 -20.25
CA VAL A 229 -14.11 2.10 -18.94
C VAL A 229 -14.49 0.62 -18.98
N ARG A 230 -15.23 0.20 -20.02
CA ARG A 230 -15.63 -1.20 -20.20
C ARG A 230 -14.43 -2.12 -20.40
N GLN A 231 -13.52 -1.74 -21.30
CA GLN A 231 -12.32 -2.53 -21.61
C GLN A 231 -11.43 -2.71 -20.38
N LEU A 232 -11.24 -1.65 -19.57
CA LEU A 232 -10.50 -1.74 -18.32
C LEU A 232 -11.20 -2.62 -17.29
N ALA A 233 -12.53 -2.52 -17.18
CA ALA A 233 -13.31 -3.36 -16.29
C ALA A 233 -13.24 -4.84 -16.68
N ASP A 234 -13.34 -5.15 -17.97
CA ASP A 234 -13.19 -6.50 -18.53
C ASP A 234 -11.77 -7.05 -18.25
N TYR A 235 -10.74 -6.24 -18.49
CA TYR A 235 -9.36 -6.59 -18.13
C TYR A 235 -9.20 -6.87 -16.64
N CYS A 236 -9.83 -6.08 -15.77
CA CYS A 236 -9.77 -6.29 -14.33
C CYS A 236 -10.46 -7.61 -13.92
N ILE A 237 -11.64 -7.90 -14.48
CA ILE A 237 -12.38 -9.16 -14.23
C ILE A 237 -11.54 -10.36 -14.68
N ASP A 238 -11.08 -10.35 -15.93
CA ASP A 238 -10.50 -11.55 -16.55
C ASP A 238 -9.04 -11.76 -16.14
N GLN A 239 -8.23 -10.69 -16.20
CA GLN A 239 -6.77 -10.79 -16.16
C GLN A 239 -6.18 -10.41 -14.81
N VAL A 240 -6.82 -9.53 -14.03
CA VAL A 240 -6.28 -9.01 -12.76
C VAL A 240 -6.83 -9.78 -11.58
N LEU A 241 -8.15 -9.89 -11.47
CA LEU A 241 -8.83 -10.56 -10.37
C LEU A 241 -9.19 -12.02 -10.69
N SER A 242 -9.27 -12.37 -11.98
CA SER A 242 -9.82 -13.65 -12.45
C SER A 242 -11.15 -13.97 -11.74
N LEU A 243 -12.01 -12.96 -11.70
CA LEU A 243 -13.22 -12.94 -10.88
C LEU A 243 -14.29 -13.87 -11.50
N ASP A 244 -14.81 -14.80 -10.70
CA ASP A 244 -15.96 -15.60 -11.11
C ASP A 244 -17.25 -14.76 -11.04
N THR A 245 -17.80 -14.46 -12.21
CA THR A 245 -19.05 -13.70 -12.35
C THR A 245 -20.21 -14.57 -12.83
N SER A 246 -20.10 -15.90 -12.70
CA SER A 246 -21.17 -16.83 -13.10
C SER A 246 -22.47 -16.67 -12.29
N GLY A 247 -22.37 -16.13 -11.07
CA GLY A 247 -23.51 -15.76 -10.22
C GLY A 247 -24.16 -14.41 -10.54
N ALA A 248 -23.70 -13.70 -11.56
CA ALA A 248 -24.24 -12.39 -11.93
C ALA A 248 -25.71 -12.46 -12.33
N THR A 249 -26.48 -11.45 -11.94
CA THR A 249 -27.91 -11.31 -12.24
C THR A 249 -28.19 -10.01 -12.99
N ALA A 250 -29.42 -9.83 -13.48
CA ALA A 250 -29.86 -8.59 -14.11
C ALA A 250 -29.83 -7.37 -13.15
N ASP A 251 -29.92 -7.60 -11.83
CA ASP A 251 -29.90 -6.52 -10.83
C ASP A 251 -28.51 -6.31 -10.22
N GLN A 252 -27.65 -7.33 -10.30
CA GLN A 252 -26.27 -7.35 -9.82
C GLN A 252 -25.39 -8.02 -10.88
N ASN A 253 -25.07 -7.28 -11.93
CA ASN A 253 -24.32 -7.82 -13.06
C ASN A 253 -22.82 -7.98 -12.74
N ARG A 254 -22.03 -8.49 -13.70
CA ARG A 254 -20.59 -8.75 -13.52
C ARG A 254 -19.75 -7.53 -13.10
N TYR A 255 -20.16 -6.32 -13.45
CA TYR A 255 -19.45 -5.10 -13.05
C TYR A 255 -19.79 -4.65 -11.64
N TYR A 256 -20.99 -4.96 -11.12
CA TYR A 256 -21.25 -4.84 -9.70
C TYR A 256 -20.36 -5.79 -8.89
N HIS A 257 -20.19 -7.04 -9.35
CA HIS A 257 -19.27 -7.98 -8.70
C HIS A 257 -17.81 -7.48 -8.71
N LEU A 258 -17.36 -6.86 -9.80
CA LEU A 258 -16.06 -6.18 -9.86
C LEU A 258 -15.96 -5.06 -8.80
N PHE A 259 -16.94 -4.16 -8.76
CA PHE A 259 -16.99 -3.07 -7.78
C PHE A 259 -16.95 -3.59 -6.33
N LYS A 260 -17.77 -4.61 -6.04
CA LYS A 260 -17.84 -5.26 -4.73
C LYS A 260 -16.52 -5.90 -4.32
N GLU A 261 -15.86 -6.61 -5.22
CA GLU A 261 -14.57 -7.26 -4.95
C GLU A 261 -13.46 -6.22 -4.65
N ILE A 262 -13.35 -5.18 -5.49
CA ILE A 262 -12.36 -4.10 -5.29
C ILE A 262 -12.60 -3.39 -3.94
N THR A 263 -13.86 -3.10 -3.63
CA THR A 263 -14.27 -2.44 -2.37
C THR A 263 -13.97 -3.31 -1.16
N THR A 264 -14.29 -4.61 -1.23
CA THR A 264 -14.04 -5.60 -0.17
C THR A 264 -12.56 -5.70 0.15
N ARG A 265 -11.70 -5.78 -0.87
CA ARG A 265 -10.23 -5.85 -0.68
C ARG A 265 -9.66 -4.61 -0.02
N ASN A 266 -10.08 -3.42 -0.50
CA ASN A 266 -9.63 -2.16 0.08
C ASN A 266 -10.12 -1.98 1.53
N CYS A 267 -11.34 -2.40 1.84
CA CYS A 267 -11.89 -2.41 3.20
C CYS A 267 -11.03 -3.25 4.16
N LYS A 268 -10.72 -4.50 3.77
CA LYS A 268 -9.87 -5.39 4.58
C LYS A 268 -8.46 -4.85 4.77
N MET A 269 -7.85 -4.32 3.70
CA MET A 269 -6.52 -3.73 3.78
C MET A 269 -6.48 -2.54 4.74
N ILE A 270 -7.46 -1.63 4.69
CA ILE A 270 -7.46 -0.47 5.58
C ILE A 270 -7.79 -0.83 7.02
N ALA A 271 -8.65 -1.83 7.27
CA ALA A 271 -8.90 -2.37 8.60
C ALA A 271 -7.62 -2.94 9.23
N GLN A 272 -6.80 -3.66 8.46
CA GLN A 272 -5.50 -4.15 8.93
C GLN A 272 -4.52 -3.01 9.17
N CYS A 273 -4.44 -2.01 8.27
CA CYS A 273 -3.60 -0.83 8.48
C CYS A 273 -3.96 -0.10 9.78
N GLN A 274 -5.25 0.12 10.03
CA GLN A 274 -5.75 0.71 11.28
C GLN A 274 -5.33 -0.11 12.49
N ALA A 275 -5.56 -1.42 12.47
CA ALA A 275 -5.23 -2.30 13.59
C ALA A 275 -3.72 -2.34 13.90
N TYR A 276 -2.84 -2.05 12.94
CA TYR A 276 -1.38 -1.92 13.13
C TYR A 276 -0.88 -0.49 13.28
N GLY A 277 -1.76 0.51 13.22
CA GLY A 277 -1.41 1.91 13.32
C GLY A 277 -0.56 2.38 12.15
N PHE A 278 -0.70 1.75 10.98
CA PHE A 278 -0.04 2.18 9.76
C PHE A 278 -0.91 3.21 9.02
N LEU A 279 -0.34 4.37 8.73
CA LEU A 279 -0.96 5.41 7.92
C LEU A 279 -0.13 5.67 6.68
N ASN A 280 -0.73 5.55 5.50
CA ASN A 280 -0.08 5.84 4.21
C ASN A 280 0.21 7.34 4.05
N GLY A 281 -0.70 8.20 4.51
CA GLY A 281 -0.60 9.66 4.45
C GLY A 281 -1.13 10.31 3.16
N VAL A 282 -1.32 9.54 2.08
CA VAL A 282 -1.83 10.06 0.79
C VAL A 282 -2.76 9.04 0.11
N LEU A 283 -3.98 8.89 0.65
CA LEU A 283 -4.99 7.96 0.12
C LEU A 283 -5.84 8.62 -0.98
N ASN A 284 -5.18 9.14 -2.02
CA ASN A 284 -5.83 9.62 -3.23
C ASN A 284 -6.37 8.43 -4.06
N THR A 285 -7.29 8.67 -5.01
CA THR A 285 -7.80 7.59 -5.87
C THR A 285 -6.72 7.03 -6.81
N ASP A 286 -5.74 7.84 -7.21
CA ASP A 286 -4.55 7.36 -7.93
C ASP A 286 -3.66 6.46 -7.07
N ASN A 287 -3.75 6.51 -5.74
CA ASN A 287 -2.99 5.63 -4.84
C ASN A 287 -3.81 4.47 -4.29
N THR A 288 -5.00 4.21 -4.84
CA THR A 288 -5.88 3.12 -4.40
C THR A 288 -5.87 1.99 -5.43
N SER A 289 -5.25 0.86 -5.09
CA SER A 289 -5.15 -0.31 -5.96
C SER A 289 -6.50 -1.00 -6.14
N VAL A 290 -6.77 -1.51 -7.35
CA VAL A 290 -7.95 -2.38 -7.60
C VAL A 290 -7.83 -3.73 -6.89
N LEU A 291 -6.62 -4.13 -6.49
CA LEU A 291 -6.38 -5.38 -5.75
C LEU A 291 -6.45 -5.18 -4.23
N GLY A 292 -6.71 -3.95 -3.75
CA GLY A 292 -6.64 -3.60 -2.33
C GLY A 292 -5.22 -3.70 -1.77
N LEU A 293 -4.20 -3.47 -2.60
CA LEU A 293 -2.81 -3.36 -2.17
C LEU A 293 -2.53 -1.95 -1.65
N SER A 294 -1.93 -1.83 -0.47
CA SER A 294 -1.28 -0.59 -0.04
C SER A 294 -0.13 -0.25 -1.01
N MET A 295 -0.06 1.00 -1.44
CA MET A 295 0.88 1.44 -2.48
C MET A 295 1.29 2.90 -2.34
N ASP A 296 2.34 3.28 -3.07
CA ASP A 296 2.91 4.63 -3.17
C ASP A 296 3.29 5.28 -1.82
N TYR A 297 4.33 4.71 -1.21
CA TYR A 297 4.84 5.09 0.10
C TYR A 297 5.63 6.41 0.07
N GLY A 298 4.94 7.53 0.30
CA GLY A 298 5.54 8.85 0.51
C GLY A 298 5.64 9.21 2.00
N PRO A 299 4.74 10.07 2.50
CA PRO A 299 4.74 10.50 3.89
C PRO A 299 3.98 9.51 4.79
N PHE A 300 4.30 8.22 4.73
CA PHE A 300 3.71 7.23 5.64
C PHE A 300 4.27 7.33 7.06
N ALA A 301 3.57 6.76 8.02
CA ALA A 301 4.15 6.42 9.32
C ALA A 301 3.47 5.17 9.89
N PHE A 302 4.25 4.43 10.68
CA PHE A 302 3.66 3.68 11.79
C PHE A 302 3.51 4.64 12.96
N MET A 303 2.32 4.67 13.54
CA MET A 303 1.98 5.52 14.67
C MET A 303 2.86 5.16 15.88
N ASP A 304 3.50 6.17 16.46
CA ASP A 304 4.30 6.02 17.68
C ASP A 304 3.36 5.87 18.88
N ASN A 305 2.80 6.98 19.33
CA ASN A 305 1.79 7.02 20.38
C ASN A 305 0.40 7.03 19.74
N PHE A 306 -0.56 6.37 20.36
CA PHE A 306 -1.91 6.35 19.82
C PHE A 306 -2.57 7.75 19.84
N ASP A 307 -3.07 8.19 18.69
CA ASP A 307 -3.74 9.47 18.50
C ASP A 307 -4.74 9.36 17.33
N PHE A 308 -6.03 9.55 17.60
CA PHE A 308 -7.07 9.45 16.57
C PHE A 308 -6.94 10.51 15.47
N SER A 309 -6.35 11.66 15.80
CA SER A 309 -6.17 12.81 14.91
C SER A 309 -4.81 12.81 14.20
N PHE A 310 -3.94 11.85 14.46
CA PHE A 310 -2.63 11.77 13.83
C PHE A 310 -2.74 11.59 12.31
N THR A 311 -2.02 12.42 11.55
CA THR A 311 -1.74 12.24 10.12
C THR A 311 -0.23 12.35 9.92
N PRO A 312 0.39 11.45 9.13
CA PRO A 312 1.83 11.47 8.91
C PRO A 312 2.26 12.49 7.84
N ASN A 313 1.29 13.13 7.18
CA ASN A 313 1.52 14.06 6.09
C ASN A 313 1.38 15.50 6.57
N HIS A 314 2.47 16.25 6.55
CA HIS A 314 2.46 17.66 6.98
C HIS A 314 1.64 18.59 6.06
N ASP A 315 1.36 18.15 4.82
CA ASP A 315 0.53 18.89 3.86
C ASP A 315 -0.98 18.65 4.11
N ASP A 316 -1.34 17.67 4.95
CA ASP A 316 -2.72 17.29 5.27
C ASP A 316 -3.32 18.14 6.41
N GLY A 317 -3.38 19.46 6.18
CA GLY A 317 -3.87 20.42 7.19
C GLY A 317 -5.35 20.25 7.56
N GLU A 318 -6.15 19.60 6.71
CA GLU A 318 -7.56 19.28 6.97
C GLU A 318 -7.74 17.92 7.68
N LEU A 319 -6.64 17.22 7.98
CA LEU A 319 -6.64 15.88 8.59
C LEU A 319 -7.46 14.87 7.78
N ARG A 320 -7.53 15.04 6.45
CA ARG A 320 -8.30 14.20 5.54
C ARG A 320 -7.83 12.75 5.63
N TYR A 321 -6.53 12.54 5.78
CA TYR A 321 -5.89 11.23 5.87
C TYR A 321 -5.39 10.91 7.28
N SER A 322 -5.97 11.52 8.32
CA SER A 322 -5.74 11.15 9.71
C SER A 322 -6.28 9.75 10.03
N TYR A 323 -5.77 9.13 11.11
CA TYR A 323 -6.12 7.78 11.54
C TYR A 323 -7.63 7.54 11.50
N ARG A 324 -8.40 8.39 12.21
CA ARG A 324 -9.86 8.31 12.28
C ARG A 324 -10.56 8.39 10.91
N ASN A 325 -10.00 9.13 9.97
CA ASN A 325 -10.64 9.40 8.68
C ASN A 325 -10.28 8.39 7.58
N THR A 326 -9.18 7.64 7.72
CA THR A 326 -8.73 6.75 6.64
C THR A 326 -9.75 5.68 6.20
N PRO A 327 -10.57 5.04 7.07
CA PRO A 327 -11.61 4.12 6.61
C PRO A 327 -12.67 4.81 5.76
N THR A 328 -13.08 6.02 6.14
CA THR A 328 -14.04 6.83 5.38
C THR A 328 -13.45 7.31 4.05
N MET A 329 -12.15 7.64 4.00
CA MET A 329 -11.50 8.06 2.75
C MET A 329 -11.36 6.92 1.75
N ILE A 330 -11.10 5.70 2.19
CA ILE A 330 -11.11 4.52 1.32
C ILE A 330 -12.52 4.29 0.76
N TRP A 331 -13.56 4.38 1.60
CA TRP A 331 -14.94 4.33 1.11
C TRP A 331 -15.23 5.43 0.07
N TRP A 332 -14.78 6.66 0.32
CA TRP A 332 -14.93 7.76 -0.64
C TRP A 332 -14.26 7.45 -1.98
N ASN A 333 -13.08 6.83 -1.98
CA ASN A 333 -12.41 6.40 -3.21
C ASN A 333 -13.22 5.29 -3.92
N CYS A 334 -13.80 4.34 -3.19
CA CYS A 334 -14.69 3.32 -3.74
C CYS A 334 -15.95 3.95 -4.36
N VAL A 335 -16.53 4.99 -3.77
CA VAL A 335 -17.67 5.72 -4.37
C VAL A 335 -17.28 6.32 -5.73
N ARG A 336 -16.08 6.90 -5.87
CA ARG A 336 -15.57 7.38 -7.18
C ARG A 336 -15.47 6.26 -8.23
N LEU A 337 -15.00 5.08 -7.81
CA LEU A 337 -15.02 3.89 -8.67
C LEU A 337 -16.45 3.49 -9.06
N GLY A 338 -17.38 3.49 -8.10
CA GLY A 338 -18.80 3.18 -8.35
C GLY A 338 -19.44 4.15 -9.35
N GLU A 339 -19.10 5.45 -9.28
CA GLU A 339 -19.54 6.44 -10.26
C GLU A 339 -18.95 6.18 -11.65
N ALA A 340 -17.66 5.85 -11.73
CA ALA A 340 -17.00 5.50 -12.99
C ALA A 340 -17.63 4.26 -13.64
N LEU A 341 -18.05 3.28 -12.84
CA LEU A 341 -18.72 2.05 -13.30
C LEU A 341 -20.24 2.20 -13.41
N GLY A 342 -20.82 3.33 -13.02
CA GLY A 342 -22.26 3.47 -12.76
C GLY A 342 -23.16 3.04 -13.91
N GLU A 343 -22.81 3.42 -15.15
CA GLU A 343 -23.56 2.98 -16.33
C GLU A 343 -23.46 1.46 -16.55
N LEU A 344 -22.28 0.88 -16.38
CA LEU A 344 -22.05 -0.55 -16.56
C LEU A 344 -22.78 -1.37 -15.49
N MET A 345 -22.65 -1.04 -14.21
CA MET A 345 -23.28 -1.81 -13.13
C MET A 345 -24.80 -1.57 -13.01
N GLY A 346 -25.30 -0.41 -13.46
CA GLY A 346 -26.72 -0.10 -13.44
C GLY A 346 -27.53 -0.71 -14.60
N ALA A 347 -26.87 -1.18 -15.66
CA ALA A 347 -27.51 -1.79 -16.82
C ALA A 347 -27.81 -3.27 -16.60
N SER A 348 -29.06 -3.69 -16.81
CA SER A 348 -29.48 -5.09 -16.63
C SER A 348 -29.04 -6.01 -17.78
N ASP A 349 -28.84 -5.41 -18.95
CA ASP A 349 -28.49 -6.00 -20.23
C ASP A 349 -27.09 -5.54 -20.68
N VAL A 350 -26.16 -5.47 -19.73
CA VAL A 350 -24.83 -4.87 -19.93
C VAL A 350 -23.98 -5.54 -21.02
N ASP A 351 -24.31 -6.77 -21.40
CA ASP A 351 -23.61 -7.52 -22.45
C ASP A 351 -24.43 -7.63 -23.75
N ASP A 352 -25.60 -6.98 -23.83
CA ASP A 352 -26.33 -6.84 -25.09
C ASP A 352 -25.53 -6.01 -26.10
N ALA A 353 -25.57 -6.41 -27.37
CA ALA A 353 -24.81 -5.75 -28.43
C ALA A 353 -25.22 -4.27 -28.61
N GLY A 354 -26.51 -3.97 -28.47
CA GLY A 354 -27.05 -2.61 -28.55
C GLY A 354 -26.55 -1.74 -27.40
N PHE A 355 -26.52 -2.28 -26.18
CA PHE A 355 -25.91 -1.59 -25.04
C PHE A 355 -24.40 -1.40 -25.26
N ILE A 356 -23.66 -2.42 -25.67
CA ILE A 356 -22.20 -2.30 -25.91
C ILE A 356 -21.88 -1.21 -26.93
N GLU A 357 -22.65 -1.11 -28.01
CA GLU A 357 -22.41 -0.10 -29.05
C GLU A 357 -22.86 1.30 -28.61
N ASN A 358 -24.05 1.44 -28.03
CA ASN A 358 -24.72 2.74 -27.89
C ASN A 358 -24.81 3.23 -26.43
N GLY A 359 -24.47 2.38 -25.46
CA GLY A 359 -24.78 2.61 -24.05
C GLY A 359 -26.27 2.81 -23.83
N THR A 360 -26.60 3.61 -22.83
CA THR A 360 -27.99 3.92 -22.52
C THR A 360 -28.49 5.08 -23.38
N THR A 361 -29.49 4.84 -24.25
CA THR A 361 -29.86 5.79 -25.32
C THR A 361 -30.93 6.80 -24.93
N ASP A 362 -31.97 6.38 -24.21
CA ASP A 362 -33.09 7.26 -23.83
C ASP A 362 -33.01 7.76 -22.38
N LYS A 363 -33.73 8.86 -22.11
CA LYS A 363 -33.69 9.55 -20.82
C LYS A 363 -34.28 8.71 -19.67
N ALA A 364 -35.29 7.90 -19.94
CA ALA A 364 -35.91 7.06 -18.92
C ALA A 364 -34.98 5.89 -18.55
N ALA A 365 -34.38 5.24 -19.55
CA ALA A 365 -33.38 4.20 -19.34
C ALA A 365 -32.16 4.73 -18.57
N ARG A 366 -31.61 5.89 -18.96
CA ARG A 366 -30.49 6.52 -18.23
C ARG A 366 -30.82 6.78 -16.76
N ARG A 367 -32.04 7.25 -16.49
CA ARG A 367 -32.51 7.49 -15.14
C ARG A 367 -32.61 6.19 -14.34
N ALA A 368 -33.18 5.14 -14.91
CA ALA A 368 -33.30 3.84 -14.26
C ALA A 368 -31.93 3.22 -13.95
N VAL A 369 -30.99 3.28 -14.91
CA VAL A 369 -29.59 2.83 -14.72
C VAL A 369 -28.92 3.60 -13.58
N ALA A 370 -29.05 4.93 -13.56
CA ALA A 370 -28.48 5.77 -12.50
C ALA A 370 -29.11 5.50 -11.13
N GLU A 371 -30.43 5.32 -11.05
CA GLU A 371 -31.14 4.98 -9.80
C GLU A 371 -30.67 3.61 -9.28
N ARG A 372 -30.53 2.61 -10.15
CA ARG A 372 -30.02 1.28 -9.79
C ARG A 372 -28.57 1.35 -9.31
N ALA A 373 -27.69 2.03 -10.06
CA ALA A 373 -26.28 2.18 -9.68
C ALA A 373 -26.13 2.88 -8.32
N THR A 374 -26.91 3.94 -8.10
CA THR A 374 -26.93 4.65 -6.80
C THR A 374 -27.34 3.72 -5.67
N LYS A 375 -28.39 2.91 -5.88
CA LYS A 375 -28.82 1.92 -4.88
C LYS A 375 -27.71 0.90 -4.58
N LEU A 376 -27.06 0.35 -5.60
CA LEU A 376 -25.98 -0.62 -5.44
C LEU A 376 -24.77 -0.02 -4.67
N ILE A 377 -24.44 1.25 -4.91
CA ILE A 377 -23.39 1.95 -4.14
C ILE A 377 -23.81 2.12 -2.68
N MET A 378 -25.06 2.50 -2.41
CA MET A 378 -25.57 2.66 -1.04
C MET A 378 -25.59 1.33 -0.28
N ASP A 379 -26.12 0.27 -0.90
CA ASP A 379 -26.14 -1.08 -0.33
C ASP A 379 -24.70 -1.55 0.00
N MET A 380 -23.75 -1.33 -0.91
CA MET A 380 -22.34 -1.66 -0.67
C MET A 380 -21.71 -0.81 0.44
N GLY A 381 -22.21 0.40 0.70
CA GLY A 381 -21.74 1.23 1.81
C GLY A 381 -22.10 0.63 3.17
N GLU A 382 -23.29 0.06 3.31
CA GLU A 382 -23.69 -0.68 4.51
C GLU A 382 -22.84 -1.95 4.69
N GLU A 383 -22.61 -2.70 3.60
CA GLU A 383 -21.71 -3.86 3.62
C GLU A 383 -20.26 -3.48 3.98
N TYR A 384 -19.76 -2.36 3.47
CA TYR A 384 -18.42 -1.85 3.75
C TYR A 384 -18.24 -1.54 5.25
N GLN A 385 -19.22 -0.87 5.85
CA GLN A 385 -19.17 -0.53 7.28
C GLN A 385 -19.13 -1.80 8.14
N ALA A 386 -20.05 -2.74 7.89
CA ALA A 386 -20.09 -3.99 8.63
C ALA A 386 -18.81 -4.83 8.44
N LEU A 387 -18.27 -4.87 7.20
CA LEU A 387 -17.03 -5.57 6.91
C LEU A 387 -15.83 -4.93 7.60
N TYR A 388 -15.74 -3.60 7.61
CA TYR A 388 -14.65 -2.88 8.27
C TYR A 388 -14.64 -3.18 9.77
N GLU A 389 -15.78 -3.04 10.43
CA GLU A 389 -15.91 -3.29 11.87
C GLU A 389 -15.57 -4.75 12.19
N SER A 390 -16.10 -5.68 11.41
CA SER A 390 -15.83 -7.11 11.59
C SER A 390 -14.34 -7.42 11.46
N GLU A 391 -13.68 -6.90 10.41
CA GLU A 391 -12.28 -7.24 10.17
C GLU A 391 -11.32 -6.50 11.11
N PHE A 392 -11.60 -5.23 11.43
CA PHE A 392 -10.83 -4.49 12.42
C PHE A 392 -10.89 -5.19 13.79
N THR A 393 -12.10 -5.54 14.24
CA THR A 393 -12.33 -6.27 15.49
C THR A 393 -11.60 -7.61 15.48
N SER A 394 -11.72 -8.38 14.40
CA SER A 394 -11.05 -9.65 14.20
C SER A 394 -9.52 -9.54 14.31
N VAL A 395 -8.90 -8.54 13.69
CA VAL A 395 -7.45 -8.29 13.80
C VAL A 395 -7.09 -7.88 15.23
N MET A 396 -7.84 -6.97 15.85
CA MET A 396 -7.59 -6.49 17.21
C MET A 396 -7.70 -7.60 18.25
N CYS A 397 -8.72 -8.47 18.16
CA CYS A 397 -8.85 -9.65 19.03
C CYS A 397 -7.64 -10.58 18.90
N ARG A 398 -7.12 -10.80 17.67
CA ARG A 398 -5.87 -11.55 17.48
C ARG A 398 -4.67 -10.87 18.14
N ARG A 399 -4.53 -9.54 17.99
CA ARG A 399 -3.47 -8.77 18.66
C ARG A 399 -3.58 -8.82 20.18
N LEU A 400 -4.80 -8.89 20.70
CA LEU A 400 -5.10 -9.10 22.11
C LEU A 400 -4.96 -10.57 22.54
N GLY A 401 -4.66 -11.50 21.64
CA GLY A 401 -4.47 -12.91 21.97
C GLY A 401 -5.74 -13.66 22.38
N LEU A 402 -6.91 -13.10 22.06
CA LEU A 402 -8.21 -13.75 22.28
C LEU A 402 -8.37 -14.96 21.36
N LEU A 403 -9.14 -15.96 21.81
CA LEU A 403 -9.41 -17.19 21.09
C LEU A 403 -10.64 -17.08 20.19
N THR A 404 -11.63 -16.30 20.61
CA THR A 404 -12.85 -16.03 19.84
C THR A 404 -13.05 -14.54 19.62
N VAL A 405 -13.86 -14.21 18.61
CA VAL A 405 -14.37 -12.86 18.39
C VAL A 405 -15.84 -12.88 18.79
N GLU A 406 -16.20 -12.09 19.79
CA GLU A 406 -17.57 -11.91 20.24
C GLU A 406 -18.13 -10.60 19.71
N LYS A 407 -19.47 -10.51 19.64
CA LYS A 407 -20.17 -9.37 19.05
C LYS A 407 -19.83 -8.05 19.75
N ASP A 408 -19.71 -8.07 21.07
CA ASP A 408 -19.54 -6.87 21.89
C ASP A 408 -18.05 -6.54 22.15
N ASP A 409 -17.10 -7.31 21.58
CA ASP A 409 -15.65 -7.10 21.77
C ASP A 409 -15.19 -5.71 21.29
N TYR A 410 -15.82 -5.17 20.23
CA TYR A 410 -15.50 -3.83 19.76
C TYR A 410 -15.87 -2.77 20.81
N ASP A 411 -17.13 -2.76 21.24
CA ASP A 411 -17.67 -1.72 22.12
C ASP A 411 -17.17 -1.84 23.56
N GLU A 412 -17.05 -3.05 24.09
CA GLU A 412 -16.75 -3.29 25.51
C GLU A 412 -15.26 -3.41 25.82
N LEU A 413 -14.41 -3.70 24.82
CA LEU A 413 -12.98 -3.93 25.04
C LEU A 413 -12.08 -3.08 24.14
N ILE A 414 -12.30 -3.09 22.82
CA ILE A 414 -11.39 -2.46 21.86
C ILE A 414 -11.57 -0.94 21.84
N SER A 415 -12.78 -0.41 21.79
CA SER A 415 -13.01 1.04 21.85
C SER A 415 -12.47 1.64 23.16
N PRO A 416 -12.76 1.06 24.35
CA PRO A 416 -12.14 1.49 25.61
C PRO A 416 -10.61 1.41 25.59
N LEU A 417 -10.03 0.40 24.94
CA LEU A 417 -8.57 0.31 24.77
C LEU A 417 -8.02 1.52 24.03
N LEU A 418 -8.59 1.84 22.87
CA LEU A 418 -8.11 2.94 22.02
C LEU A 418 -8.26 4.29 22.72
N GLU A 419 -9.39 4.52 23.40
CA GLU A 419 -9.59 5.73 24.21
C GLU A 419 -8.58 5.84 25.36
N MET A 420 -8.31 4.73 26.04
CA MET A 420 -7.30 4.68 27.10
C MET A 420 -5.92 4.98 26.52
N MET A 421 -5.57 4.39 25.37
CA MET A 421 -4.27 4.59 24.74
C MET A 421 -4.05 6.06 24.33
N GLU A 422 -5.07 6.74 23.82
CA GLU A 422 -5.00 8.17 23.47
C GLU A 422 -4.76 9.06 24.71
N LYS A 423 -5.53 8.82 25.78
CA LYS A 423 -5.43 9.60 27.03
C LYS A 423 -4.10 9.37 27.76
N SER A 424 -3.62 8.13 27.77
CA SER A 424 -2.37 7.73 28.44
C SER A 424 -1.12 7.89 27.57
N GLU A 425 -1.29 8.20 26.28
CA GLU A 425 -0.23 8.42 25.28
C GLU A 425 0.83 7.30 25.29
N VAL A 426 0.38 6.06 25.43
CA VAL A 426 1.24 4.87 25.36
C VAL A 426 1.65 4.59 23.90
N GLU A 427 2.80 3.93 23.75
CA GLU A 427 3.29 3.51 22.43
C GLU A 427 2.40 2.40 21.88
N TYR A 428 1.83 2.60 20.69
CA TYR A 428 0.72 1.81 20.17
C TYR A 428 1.09 0.33 19.99
N ASN A 429 2.13 0.05 19.21
CA ASN A 429 2.52 -1.32 18.91
C ASN A 429 3.25 -1.99 20.08
N GLY A 430 4.07 -1.22 20.79
CA GLY A 430 4.76 -1.66 22.00
C GLY A 430 3.80 -2.06 23.12
N PHE A 431 2.63 -1.43 23.23
CA PHE A 431 1.60 -1.84 24.18
C PHE A 431 1.18 -3.30 23.95
N PHE A 432 0.81 -3.67 22.72
CA PHE A 432 0.40 -5.05 22.40
C PHE A 432 1.53 -6.07 22.63
N ARG A 433 2.78 -5.69 22.32
CA ARG A 433 3.95 -6.55 22.57
C ARG A 433 4.19 -6.76 24.06
N LYS A 434 4.10 -5.69 24.88
CA LYS A 434 4.23 -5.75 26.34
C LYS A 434 3.08 -6.53 26.97
N LEU A 435 1.84 -6.31 26.51
CA LEU A 435 0.63 -6.97 27.02
C LEU A 435 0.73 -8.50 26.94
N GLY A 436 1.27 -9.02 25.84
CA GLY A 436 1.52 -10.45 25.68
C GLY A 436 2.43 -11.07 26.75
N SER A 437 3.23 -10.26 27.46
CA SER A 437 4.12 -10.71 28.55
C SER A 437 3.58 -10.44 29.95
N VAL A 438 2.43 -9.78 30.10
CA VAL A 438 1.79 -9.57 31.41
C VAL A 438 1.21 -10.87 31.93
N ALA A 439 1.37 -11.14 33.22
CA ALA A 439 0.70 -12.26 33.89
C ALA A 439 -0.65 -11.79 34.47
N PHE A 440 -1.71 -12.53 34.16
CA PHE A 440 -3.07 -12.26 34.67
C PHE A 440 -3.53 -13.34 35.65
N PHE A 441 -3.11 -14.59 35.43
CA PHE A 441 -3.62 -15.74 36.19
C PHE A 441 -2.57 -16.38 37.09
N ASN A 442 -1.31 -15.95 36.97
CA ASN A 442 -0.19 -16.41 37.79
C ASN A 442 0.48 -15.23 38.52
N GLY A 443 -0.04 -14.85 39.69
CA GLY A 443 0.54 -13.83 40.57
C GLY A 443 -0.35 -12.59 40.73
N SER A 444 0.22 -11.50 41.24
CA SER A 444 -0.47 -10.21 41.31
C SER A 444 -0.52 -9.57 39.93
N LEU A 445 -1.65 -8.93 39.60
CA LEU A 445 -1.81 -8.18 38.36
C LEU A 445 -0.69 -7.14 38.22
N THR A 446 -0.09 -7.07 37.04
CA THR A 446 0.96 -6.10 36.73
C THR A 446 0.36 -4.70 36.70
N SER A 447 0.98 -3.75 37.42
CA SER A 447 0.55 -2.34 37.40
C SER A 447 0.69 -1.75 35.99
N GLY A 448 -0.30 -0.96 35.58
CA GLY A 448 -0.35 -0.23 34.33
C GLY A 448 0.83 0.70 34.09
N SER A 449 1.55 1.08 35.15
CA SER A 449 2.76 1.90 35.08
C SER A 449 3.86 1.32 34.17
N VAL A 450 3.89 0.00 33.94
CA VAL A 450 4.87 -0.65 33.04
C VAL A 450 4.68 -0.30 31.56
N PHE A 451 3.48 0.15 31.19
CA PHE A 451 3.14 0.53 29.82
C PHE A 451 3.45 2.00 29.53
N LEU A 452 3.59 2.82 30.58
CA LEU A 452 3.83 4.24 30.43
C LEU A 452 5.20 4.52 29.80
N PRO A 453 5.30 5.51 28.89
CA PRO A 453 6.56 5.90 28.30
C PRO A 453 7.49 6.51 29.35
N LYS A 454 8.81 6.42 29.15
CA LYS A 454 9.81 6.90 30.13
C LYS A 454 9.67 8.39 30.48
N ASN A 455 9.18 9.20 29.54
CA ASN A 455 8.96 10.63 29.70
C ASN A 455 7.50 10.99 30.05
N ARG A 456 6.68 10.05 30.54
CA ARG A 456 5.25 10.27 30.82
C ARG A 456 4.97 11.53 31.64
N ALA A 457 5.82 11.87 32.60
CA ALA A 457 5.66 13.06 33.45
C ALA A 457 5.67 14.40 32.69
N GLN A 458 6.11 14.40 31.42
CA GLN A 458 6.15 15.59 30.56
C GLN A 458 4.95 15.65 29.60
N LEU A 459 4.08 14.64 29.60
CA LEU A 459 2.97 14.53 28.66
C LEU A 459 1.69 15.18 29.22
N PRO A 460 0.90 15.87 28.37
CA PRO A 460 -0.10 16.81 28.84
C PRO A 460 -1.45 16.20 29.25
N ASN A 461 -1.79 14.99 28.79
CA ASN A 461 -3.19 14.53 28.84
C ASN A 461 -3.65 14.06 30.22
N LEU A 462 -2.79 13.37 30.98
CA LEU A 462 -3.09 12.78 32.29
C LEU A 462 -1.86 12.83 33.20
N SER A 463 -2.06 12.86 34.52
CA SER A 463 -0.98 12.62 35.48
C SER A 463 -0.43 11.19 35.35
N VAL A 464 0.72 10.91 35.96
CA VAL A 464 1.29 9.54 35.97
C VAL A 464 0.34 8.59 36.70
N GLU A 465 -0.27 9.06 37.79
CA GLU A 465 -1.22 8.34 38.62
C GLU A 465 -2.52 8.02 37.84
N ASP A 466 -3.10 9.03 37.19
CA ASP A 466 -4.36 8.87 36.44
C ASP A 466 -4.15 7.98 35.20
N ALA A 467 -3.01 8.12 34.51
CA ALA A 467 -2.68 7.27 33.37
C ALA A 467 -2.47 5.81 33.80
N THR A 468 -1.81 5.59 34.95
CA THR A 468 -1.65 4.26 35.54
C THR A 468 -3.02 3.65 35.86
N SER A 469 -3.89 4.42 36.54
CA SER A 469 -5.24 3.96 36.89
C SER A 469 -6.07 3.60 35.66
N ALA A 470 -6.03 4.42 34.60
CA ALA A 470 -6.78 4.15 33.39
C ALA A 470 -6.34 2.84 32.70
N ILE A 471 -5.05 2.53 32.73
CA ILE A 471 -4.53 1.26 32.20
C ILE A 471 -4.93 0.10 33.12
N ASP A 472 -4.81 0.26 34.44
CA ASP A 472 -5.22 -0.76 35.41
C ASP A 472 -6.70 -1.14 35.25
N ASP A 473 -7.58 -0.14 35.10
CA ASP A 473 -9.01 -0.35 34.88
C ASP A 473 -9.27 -1.15 33.60
N TRP A 474 -8.57 -0.83 32.50
CA TRP A 474 -8.69 -1.58 31.25
C TRP A 474 -8.14 -3.00 31.35
N LEU A 475 -7.03 -3.22 32.07
CA LEU A 475 -6.47 -4.55 32.30
C LEU A 475 -7.46 -5.47 33.05
N VAL A 476 -8.27 -4.93 33.95
CA VAL A 476 -9.35 -5.67 34.64
C VAL A 476 -10.43 -6.11 33.64
N LEU A 477 -10.86 -5.21 32.74
CA LEU A 477 -11.83 -5.55 31.68
C LEU A 477 -11.30 -6.66 30.76
N TYR A 478 -10.04 -6.53 30.33
CA TYR A 478 -9.38 -7.51 29.49
C TYR A 478 -9.22 -8.88 30.18
N ALA A 479 -8.84 -8.90 31.47
CA ALA A 479 -8.75 -10.13 32.25
C ALA A 479 -10.10 -10.86 32.32
N ALA A 480 -11.18 -10.13 32.60
CA ALA A 480 -12.53 -10.69 32.61
C ALA A 480 -12.89 -11.30 31.25
N ARG A 481 -12.54 -10.64 30.13
CA ARG A 481 -12.77 -11.17 28.78
C ARG A 481 -11.95 -12.43 28.48
N LEU A 482 -10.72 -12.54 28.99
CA LEU A 482 -9.93 -13.77 28.87
C LEU A 482 -10.57 -14.95 29.62
N GLU A 483 -11.18 -14.69 30.78
CA GLU A 483 -11.86 -15.72 31.57
C GLU A 483 -13.10 -16.29 30.88
N THR A 484 -13.87 -15.46 30.14
CA THR A 484 -15.10 -15.94 29.46
C THR A 484 -14.82 -17.03 28.43
N GLU A 485 -13.67 -16.97 27.76
CA GLU A 485 -13.21 -17.98 26.79
C GLU A 485 -12.23 -19.00 27.38
N LYS A 486 -12.06 -19.01 28.71
CA LYS A 486 -11.14 -19.89 29.46
C LYS A 486 -9.67 -19.78 29.02
N ASN A 487 -9.28 -18.64 28.46
CA ASN A 487 -7.93 -18.35 28.00
C ASN A 487 -7.04 -17.89 29.16
N THR A 488 -6.76 -18.85 30.06
CA THR A 488 -6.13 -18.60 31.36
C THR A 488 -4.64 -19.00 31.42
N ASP A 489 -4.08 -19.50 30.31
CA ASP A 489 -2.65 -19.80 30.19
C ASP A 489 -1.89 -18.61 29.61
N ASP A 490 -1.22 -17.86 30.50
CA ASP A 490 -0.41 -16.69 30.13
C ASP A 490 0.74 -17.04 29.16
N ALA A 491 1.33 -18.24 29.25
CA ALA A 491 2.43 -18.65 28.38
C ALA A 491 1.95 -18.97 26.96
N ASP A 492 0.82 -19.66 26.84
CA ASP A 492 0.21 -19.91 25.53
C ASP A 492 -0.27 -18.61 24.88
N ARG A 493 -0.89 -17.70 25.66
CA ARG A 493 -1.27 -16.37 25.15
C ARG A 493 -0.06 -15.57 24.66
N LYS A 494 1.05 -15.59 25.41
CA LYS A 494 2.31 -14.96 24.98
C LYS A 494 2.82 -15.53 23.65
N SER A 495 2.80 -16.86 23.52
CA SER A 495 3.20 -17.55 22.29
C SER A 495 2.36 -17.10 21.09
N ARG A 496 1.03 -17.05 21.23
CA ARG A 496 0.12 -16.61 20.15
C ARG A 496 0.32 -15.13 19.81
N THR A 497 0.32 -14.25 20.80
CA THR A 497 0.46 -12.79 20.60
C THR A 497 1.82 -12.41 20.02
N SER A 498 2.90 -13.14 20.37
CA SER A 498 4.23 -12.86 19.83
C SER A 498 4.38 -13.02 18.30
N LYS A 499 3.48 -13.80 17.69
CA LYS A 499 3.45 -14.07 16.24
C LYS A 499 2.66 -13.04 15.44
N VAL A 500 1.89 -12.18 16.12
CA VAL A 500 1.04 -11.16 15.48
C VAL A 500 1.38 -9.76 15.97
N ASN A 501 2.01 -9.61 17.13
CA ASN A 501 2.46 -8.31 17.62
C ASN A 501 3.94 -8.15 17.33
N PRO A 502 4.31 -7.26 16.39
CA PRO A 502 5.69 -7.08 15.98
C PRO A 502 6.55 -6.61 17.16
N ASN A 503 7.76 -7.14 17.22
CA ASN A 503 8.81 -6.65 18.10
C ASN A 503 9.50 -5.42 17.49
N PHE A 504 9.62 -5.38 16.16
CA PHE A 504 10.15 -4.23 15.42
C PHE A 504 9.07 -3.58 14.55
N VAL A 505 8.98 -2.25 14.63
CA VAL A 505 8.13 -1.42 13.77
C VAL A 505 8.99 -0.33 13.14
N LEU A 506 8.74 -0.05 11.87
CA LEU A 506 9.52 0.91 11.08
C LEU A 506 9.14 2.36 11.43
N LYS A 507 9.59 2.82 12.60
CA LYS A 507 9.34 4.16 13.13
C LYS A 507 10.05 5.24 12.30
N ASN A 508 9.47 6.43 12.22
CA ASN A 508 10.00 7.52 11.38
C ASN A 508 11.39 8.01 11.83
N TRP A 509 11.69 8.01 13.12
CA TRP A 509 13.02 8.40 13.62
C TRP A 509 14.11 7.39 13.19
N VAL A 510 13.80 6.09 13.14
CA VAL A 510 14.70 5.04 12.64
C VAL A 510 14.97 5.28 11.16
N LEU A 511 13.92 5.54 10.37
CA LEU A 511 14.06 5.89 8.95
C LEU A 511 14.98 7.11 8.77
N GLN A 512 14.79 8.17 9.55
CA GLN A 512 15.61 9.38 9.45
C GLN A 512 17.09 9.11 9.74
N ASP A 513 17.38 8.32 10.78
CA ASP A 513 18.75 7.95 11.16
C ASP A 513 19.42 7.12 10.07
N ILE A 514 18.77 6.02 9.61
CA ILE A 514 19.38 5.15 8.59
C ILE A 514 19.53 5.84 7.23
N ILE A 515 18.60 6.73 6.86
CA ILE A 515 18.70 7.52 5.63
C ILE A 515 19.91 8.45 5.71
N SER A 516 20.09 9.14 6.84
CA SER A 516 21.21 10.05 7.04
C SER A 516 22.55 9.33 6.96
N LYS A 517 22.65 8.13 7.56
CA LYS A 517 23.85 7.28 7.51
C LYS A 517 24.11 6.71 6.11
N ALA A 518 23.07 6.23 5.41
CA ALA A 518 23.18 5.73 4.04
C ALA A 518 23.60 6.83 3.06
N GLN A 519 23.10 8.06 3.23
CA GLN A 519 23.53 9.24 2.46
C GLN A 519 25.00 9.60 2.69
N ALA A 520 25.53 9.31 3.89
CA ALA A 520 26.95 9.45 4.22
C ALA A 520 27.81 8.25 3.77
N GLY A 521 27.20 7.22 3.17
CA GLY A 521 27.88 6.02 2.67
C GLY A 521 27.92 4.85 3.66
N ASP A 522 27.38 5.00 4.87
CA ASP A 522 27.26 3.92 5.84
C ASP A 522 25.91 3.19 5.68
N TRP A 523 25.97 1.99 5.10
CA TRP A 523 24.81 1.14 4.83
C TRP A 523 24.56 0.08 5.91
N ALA A 524 25.43 -0.06 6.91
CA ALA A 524 25.25 -1.09 7.94
C ALA A 524 23.93 -0.96 8.71
N PRO A 525 23.48 0.25 9.13
CA PRO A 525 22.18 0.44 9.77
C PRO A 525 21.00 0.10 8.85
N PHE A 526 21.07 0.49 7.58
CA PHE A 526 20.04 0.14 6.60
C PHE A 526 19.93 -1.38 6.44
N ASN A 527 21.06 -2.09 6.31
CA ASN A 527 21.08 -3.54 6.17
C ASN A 527 20.48 -4.25 7.40
N ALA A 528 20.72 -3.72 8.60
CA ALA A 528 20.12 -4.21 9.83
C ALA A 528 18.60 -4.01 9.83
N VAL A 529 18.13 -2.79 9.57
CA VAL A 529 16.70 -2.49 9.51
C VAL A 529 15.99 -3.28 8.42
N ALA A 530 16.60 -3.46 7.24
CA ALA A 530 16.02 -4.27 6.18
C ALA A 530 15.77 -5.73 6.59
N LYS A 531 16.66 -6.32 7.42
CA LYS A 531 16.45 -7.65 8.01
C LYS A 531 15.33 -7.66 9.05
N MET A 532 15.30 -6.64 9.93
CA MET A 532 14.26 -6.52 10.96
C MET A 532 12.88 -6.35 10.33
N THR A 533 12.79 -5.53 9.27
CA THR A 533 11.57 -5.26 8.51
C THR A 533 10.91 -6.51 7.92
N VAL A 534 11.71 -7.46 7.39
CA VAL A 534 11.16 -8.70 6.78
C VAL A 534 10.84 -9.80 7.80
N SER A 535 11.20 -9.60 9.07
CA SER A 535 10.98 -10.57 10.14
C SER A 535 10.62 -9.87 11.46
N PRO A 536 9.57 -9.03 11.48
CA PRO A 536 9.34 -8.05 12.55
C PRO A 536 8.93 -8.67 13.89
N PHE A 537 8.55 -9.96 13.91
CA PHE A 537 8.07 -10.67 15.10
C PHE A 537 9.19 -11.32 15.93
N GLU A 538 10.38 -11.44 15.35
CA GLU A 538 11.53 -12.09 15.97
C GLU A 538 11.93 -11.41 17.29
N SER A 539 12.48 -12.20 18.20
CA SER A 539 12.96 -11.69 19.48
C SER A 539 14.34 -11.04 19.39
N SER A 540 15.16 -11.45 18.40
CA SER A 540 16.48 -10.90 18.06
C SER A 540 16.76 -11.16 16.58
N TRP A 541 17.65 -10.36 15.98
CA TRP A 541 18.13 -10.52 14.60
C TRP A 541 19.66 -10.67 14.50
N ASP A 542 20.36 -10.54 15.63
CA ASP A 542 21.83 -10.54 15.72
C ASP A 542 22.48 -9.53 14.75
N VAL A 543 21.90 -8.32 14.70
CA VAL A 543 22.33 -7.25 13.78
C VAL A 543 23.12 -6.15 14.48
N GLY A 544 23.06 -6.05 15.82
CA GLY A 544 23.80 -5.04 16.59
C GLY A 544 23.17 -3.65 16.54
N TYR A 545 21.86 -3.57 16.26
CA TYR A 545 21.08 -2.34 16.17
C TYR A 545 19.76 -2.44 16.94
N GLU A 546 19.75 -3.22 18.02
CA GLU A 546 18.58 -3.45 18.87
C GLU A 546 18.11 -2.17 19.58
N ASN A 547 18.93 -1.11 19.60
CA ASN A 547 18.52 0.24 20.03
C ASN A 547 17.40 0.83 19.15
N TYR A 548 17.15 0.33 17.94
CA TYR A 548 16.00 0.74 17.12
C TYR A 548 14.66 0.17 17.61
N LEU A 549 14.67 -0.70 18.62
CA LEU A 549 13.46 -1.17 19.31
C LEU A 549 12.96 -0.17 20.36
N ASP A 550 13.80 0.80 20.75
CA ASP A 550 13.48 1.74 21.81
C ASP A 550 12.27 2.62 21.47
N GLU A 551 11.71 3.24 22.52
CA GLU A 551 10.68 4.28 22.40
C GLU A 551 11.19 5.42 21.51
N THR A 552 10.27 6.02 20.75
CA THR A 552 10.60 7.18 19.91
C THR A 552 11.12 8.32 20.80
N PRO A 553 12.33 8.86 20.51
CA PRO A 553 12.87 9.99 21.26
C PRO A 553 11.87 11.15 21.30
N THR A 554 11.79 11.86 22.42
CA THR A 554 10.79 12.92 22.63
C THR A 554 10.80 13.96 21.51
N ASP A 555 11.98 14.39 21.07
CA ASP A 555 12.17 15.38 20.00
C ASP A 555 11.86 14.85 18.59
N SER A 556 11.51 13.55 18.47
CA SER A 556 11.23 12.86 17.22
C SER A 556 9.81 12.27 17.15
N ARG A 557 8.96 12.55 18.14
CA ARG A 557 7.56 12.11 18.13
C ARG A 557 6.76 12.93 17.12
N GLY A 558 5.86 12.24 16.40
CA GLY A 558 4.98 12.90 15.45
C GLY A 558 5.69 13.50 14.25
N ILE A 559 6.89 13.00 13.89
CA ILE A 559 7.57 13.42 12.66
C ILE A 559 6.64 13.15 11.48
N THR A 560 6.25 14.24 10.81
CA THR A 560 5.52 14.23 9.56
C THR A 560 6.47 14.45 8.38
N CYS A 561 6.08 13.96 7.21
CA CYS A 561 6.88 14.04 5.98
C CYS A 561 6.10 14.73 4.85
N SER A 562 6.82 15.18 3.82
CA SER A 562 6.24 15.79 2.62
C SER A 562 5.96 14.79 1.50
N CYS A 563 4.90 15.07 0.72
CA CYS A 563 4.60 14.33 -0.51
C CYS A 563 5.68 14.54 -1.59
N SER A 564 6.41 15.65 -1.53
CA SER A 564 7.39 16.11 -2.55
C SER A 564 8.73 15.36 -2.54
N SER A 565 8.75 14.13 -1.99
CA SER A 565 9.94 13.28 -1.89
C SER A 565 10.41 12.75 -3.25
#